data_AF-A0A914CH21-F1
#
_entry.id   AF-A0A914CH21-F1
#
_cell.length_a   1.000
_cell.length_b   1.000
_cell.length_c   1.000
_cell.angle_alpha   90.00
_cell.angle_beta   90.00
_cell.angle_gamma   90.00
#
_symmetry.space_group_name_H-M   'P 1'
#
loop_
_entity.id
_entity.type
_entity.pdbx_description
1 polymer ?
#
loop_
_entity_poly.entity_id
_entity_poly.type
_entity_poly.pdbx_seq_one_letter_code
_entity_poly.pdbx_strand_id
1 'polypeptide(L)'
;MISLYEMEYFYHDIERKLLDKNFETLSFNDVVCNLLDLVAPTNSNCVTLKDLRRCGLAHRFFNTFINYIKYCEQESSDGERASVKMNGDKEMSDWDQFCAVEYEMLMAETEQNDGYADESIDVNLDDDDGDVPYP
;
A
#
# COMPACT_ATOMS: atom_id res chain seq x y z
N MET A 1 -7.95 1.64 31.15
CA MET A 1 -7.67 2.52 29.99
C MET A 1 -6.17 2.52 29.85
N ILE A 2 -5.66 2.44 28.62
CA ILE A 2 -4.24 2.47 28.32
C ILE A 2 -3.98 3.78 27.57
N SER A 3 -3.15 4.63 28.14
CA SER A 3 -2.74 5.90 27.55
C SER A 3 -1.55 5.74 26.60
N LEU A 4 -1.30 6.74 25.76
CA LEU A 4 -0.14 6.77 24.87
C LEU A 4 1.19 6.62 25.62
N TYR A 5 1.31 7.23 26.80
CA TYR A 5 2.50 7.11 27.65
C TYR A 5 2.74 5.66 28.10
N GLU A 6 1.69 4.96 28.52
CA GLU A 6 1.80 3.55 28.90
C GLU A 6 2.18 2.69 27.68
N MET A 7 1.62 2.96 26.50
CA MET A 7 1.98 2.25 25.26
C MET A 7 3.46 2.44 24.92
N GLU A 8 3.97 3.67 25.00
CA GLU A 8 5.38 3.99 24.74
C GLU A 8 6.30 3.25 25.71
N TYR A 9 5.94 3.28 27.00
CA TYR A 9 6.68 2.58 28.04
C TYR A 9 6.79 1.07 27.76
N PHE A 10 5.69 0.40 27.40
CA PHE A 10 5.73 -1.03 27.09
C PHE A 10 6.46 -1.32 25.77
N TYR A 11 6.31 -0.46 24.76
CA TYR A 11 6.95 -0.67 23.47
C TYR A 11 8.48 -0.58 23.58
N HIS A 12 9.02 0.29 24.43
CA HIS A 12 10.47 0.41 24.63
C HIS A 12 11.13 -0.91 25.06
N ASP A 13 10.46 -1.71 25.90
CA ASP A 13 10.97 -3.04 26.28
C ASP A 13 10.92 -4.05 25.13
N ILE A 14 9.94 -3.93 24.23
CA ILE A 14 9.83 -4.76 23.04
C ILE A 14 10.89 -4.38 22.01
N GLU A 15 11.07 -3.08 21.76
CA GLU A 15 12.10 -2.52 20.89
C GLU A 15 13.49 -2.99 21.35
N ARG A 16 13.80 -2.88 22.65
CA ARG A 16 15.07 -3.36 23.19
C ARG A 16 15.30 -4.86 22.95
N LYS A 17 14.27 -5.69 23.08
CA LYS A 17 14.37 -7.14 22.82
C LYS A 17 14.59 -7.45 21.35
N LEU A 18 13.96 -6.68 20.44
CA LEU A 18 14.15 -6.82 19.00
C LEU A 18 15.58 -6.42 18.61
N LEU A 19 16.08 -5.30 19.14
CA LEU A 19 17.45 -4.84 18.90
C LEU A 19 18.51 -5.83 19.44
N ASP A 20 18.30 -6.44 20.61
CA ASP A 20 19.16 -7.50 21.15
C ASP A 20 19.26 -8.73 20.23
N LYS A 21 18.21 -8.98 19.46
CA LYS A 21 18.13 -10.07 18.47
C LYS A 21 18.55 -9.61 17.06
N ASN A 22 19.04 -8.39 16.94
CA ASN A 22 19.51 -7.77 15.70
C ASN A 22 18.40 -7.65 14.63
N PHE A 23 17.15 -7.49 15.07
CA PHE A 23 16.02 -7.14 14.21
C PHE A 23 15.89 -5.62 14.08
N GLU A 24 15.37 -5.17 12.94
CA GLU A 24 14.95 -3.79 12.73
C GLU A 24 13.62 -3.54 13.44
N THR A 25 13.46 -2.33 13.97
CA THR A 25 12.25 -1.91 14.69
C THR A 25 11.66 -0.67 14.06
N LEU A 26 10.34 -0.57 14.12
CA LEU A 26 9.62 0.64 13.72
C LEU A 26 9.68 1.67 14.84
N SER A 27 9.53 2.96 14.47
CA SER A 27 9.40 4.01 15.47
C SER A 27 8.10 3.83 16.26
N PHE A 28 8.09 4.27 17.53
CA PHE A 28 6.86 4.22 18.33
C PHE A 28 5.68 4.97 17.66
N ASN A 29 5.95 6.05 16.94
CA ASN A 29 4.92 6.84 16.26
C ASN A 29 4.20 6.01 15.19
N ASP A 30 4.95 5.26 14.39
CA ASP A 30 4.39 4.41 13.33
C ASP A 30 3.58 3.26 13.94
N VAL A 31 4.11 2.63 14.99
CA VAL A 31 3.44 1.52 15.69
C VAL A 31 2.15 1.99 16.36
N VAL A 32 2.17 3.13 17.04
CA VAL A 32 0.97 3.62 17.72
C VAL A 32 -0.09 4.06 16.71
N CYS A 33 0.29 4.65 15.57
CA CYS A 33 -0.66 4.96 14.50
C CYS A 33 -1.34 3.68 13.98
N ASN A 34 -0.56 2.65 13.64
CA ASN A 34 -1.10 1.35 13.21
C ASN A 34 -2.07 0.76 14.26
N LEU A 35 -1.70 0.80 15.53
CA LEU A 35 -2.54 0.30 16.61
C LEU A 35 -3.82 1.11 16.80
N LEU A 36 -3.76 2.43 16.66
CA LEU A 36 -4.94 3.30 16.76
C LEU A 36 -5.89 3.08 15.58
N ASP A 37 -5.37 2.87 14.37
CA ASP A 37 -6.18 2.50 13.20
C ASP A 37 -6.83 1.13 13.38
N LEU A 38 -6.09 0.16 13.95
CA LEU A 38 -6.60 -1.18 14.26
C LEU A 38 -7.71 -1.16 15.32
N VAL A 39 -7.55 -0.35 16.37
CA VAL A 39 -8.50 -0.33 17.51
C VAL A 39 -9.66 0.64 17.27
N ALA A 40 -9.43 1.71 16.49
CA ALA A 40 -10.34 2.84 16.29
C ALA A 40 -11.04 3.27 17.61
N PRO A 41 -10.26 3.74 18.60
CA PRO A 41 -10.81 4.05 19.92
C PRO A 41 -11.75 5.26 19.86
N THR A 42 -12.73 5.30 20.77
CA THR A 42 -13.66 6.44 20.85
C THR A 42 -12.95 7.74 21.27
N ASN A 43 -11.84 7.63 22.01
CA ASN A 43 -10.98 8.75 22.36
C ASN A 43 -9.58 8.53 21.77
N SER A 44 -9.08 9.44 20.95
CA SER A 44 -7.81 9.25 20.21
C SER A 44 -6.57 9.08 21.09
N ASN A 45 -6.62 9.55 22.34
CA ASN A 45 -5.46 9.56 23.23
C ASN A 45 -5.41 8.34 24.18
N CYS A 46 -6.40 7.45 24.10
CA CYS A 46 -6.45 6.30 24.99
C CYS A 46 -7.28 5.14 24.45
N VAL A 47 -6.84 3.93 24.78
CA VAL A 47 -7.53 2.70 24.41
C VAL A 47 -8.20 2.11 25.64
N THR A 48 -9.50 1.85 25.56
CA THR A 48 -10.25 1.18 26.63
C THR A 48 -10.48 -0.29 26.32
N LEU A 49 -10.80 -1.08 27.35
CA LEU A 49 -11.21 -2.48 27.15
C LEU A 49 -12.47 -2.59 26.27
N LYS A 50 -13.34 -1.57 26.30
CA LYS A 50 -14.53 -1.53 25.44
C LYS A 50 -14.14 -1.40 23.97
N ASP A 51 -13.11 -0.61 23.66
CA ASP A 51 -12.58 -0.45 22.30
C ASP A 51 -11.93 -1.76 21.82
N LEU A 52 -11.08 -2.36 22.65
CA LEU A 52 -10.43 -3.65 22.34
C LEU A 52 -11.44 -4.78 22.13
N ARG A 53 -12.52 -4.80 22.91
CA ARG A 53 -13.61 -5.77 22.72
C ARG A 53 -14.38 -5.52 21.42
N ARG A 54 -14.51 -4.26 20.99
CA ARG A 54 -15.24 -3.88 19.77
C ARG A 54 -14.43 -4.20 18.51
N CYS A 55 -13.12 -3.96 18.50
CA CYS A 55 -12.30 -4.17 17.30
C CYS A 55 -12.06 -5.65 16.96
N GLY A 56 -12.22 -6.57 17.93
CA GLY A 56 -12.03 -8.01 17.71
C GLY A 56 -10.57 -8.43 17.49
N LEU A 57 -9.63 -7.48 17.44
CA LEU A 57 -8.20 -7.69 17.20
C LEU A 57 -7.34 -7.37 18.43
N ALA A 58 -7.92 -7.48 19.63
CA ALA A 58 -7.22 -7.21 20.89
C ALA A 58 -5.93 -8.02 21.07
N HIS A 59 -5.88 -9.25 20.53
CA HIS A 59 -4.68 -10.08 20.56
C HIS A 59 -3.49 -9.43 19.84
N ARG A 60 -3.72 -8.76 18.71
CA ARG A 60 -2.65 -8.04 17.99
C ARG A 60 -2.11 -6.91 18.84
N PHE A 61 -3.03 -6.08 19.36
CA PHE A 61 -2.70 -4.98 20.25
C PHE A 61 -1.84 -5.42 21.44
N PHE A 62 -2.22 -6.50 22.14
CA PHE A 62 -1.45 -6.97 23.29
C PHE A 62 -0.09 -7.54 22.88
N ASN A 63 -0.03 -8.34 21.81
CA ASN A 63 1.21 -8.94 21.36
C ASN A 63 2.28 -7.88 21.02
N THR A 64 1.89 -6.73 20.46
CA THR A 64 2.79 -5.60 20.19
C THR A 64 3.52 -5.09 21.43
N PHE A 65 2.91 -5.20 22.63
CA PHE A 65 3.49 -4.68 23.87
C PHE A 65 4.08 -5.74 24.80
N ILE A 66 3.68 -7.02 24.67
CA ILE A 66 4.05 -8.05 25.66
C ILE A 66 4.80 -9.24 25.07
N ASN A 67 4.67 -9.50 23.76
CA ASN A 67 5.20 -10.71 23.14
C ASN A 67 5.83 -10.41 21.77
N TYR A 68 7.12 -10.07 21.81
CA TYR A 68 7.88 -9.71 20.61
C TYR A 68 7.91 -10.84 19.55
N ILE A 69 7.87 -12.11 19.95
CA ILE A 69 7.85 -13.25 19.03
C ILE A 69 6.54 -13.23 18.23
N LYS A 70 5.42 -13.15 18.95
CA LYS A 70 4.09 -13.07 18.32
C LYS A 70 3.91 -11.79 17.51
N TYR A 71 4.53 -10.68 17.94
CA TYR A 71 4.55 -9.43 17.19
C TYR A 71 5.27 -9.61 15.84
N CYS A 72 6.49 -10.15 15.81
CA CYS A 72 7.19 -10.44 14.55
C CYS A 72 6.40 -11.37 13.63
N GLU A 73 5.82 -12.45 14.17
CA GLU A 73 4.99 -13.37 13.39
C GLU A 73 3.79 -12.66 12.74
N GLN A 74 3.18 -11.68 13.43
CA GLN A 74 2.05 -10.92 12.90
C GLN A 74 2.47 -9.98 11.78
N GLU A 75 3.62 -9.32 11.90
CA GLU A 75 4.16 -8.42 10.88
C GLU A 75 4.53 -9.20 9.62
N SER A 76 5.18 -10.36 9.77
CA SER A 76 5.48 -11.26 8.66
C SER A 76 4.18 -11.77 8.00
N SER A 77 3.19 -12.15 8.80
CA SER A 77 1.89 -12.62 8.31
C SER A 77 1.03 -11.51 7.69
N ASP A 78 1.24 -10.23 8.02
CA ASP A 78 0.50 -9.11 7.42
C ASP A 78 1.00 -8.84 6.00
N GLY A 79 2.32 -8.91 5.79
CA GLY A 79 2.92 -8.98 4.45
C GLY A 79 2.43 -10.21 3.67
N GLU A 80 2.24 -11.33 4.37
CA GLU A 80 1.66 -12.54 3.80
C GLU A 80 0.15 -12.40 3.52
N ARG A 81 -0.63 -11.64 4.29
CA ARG A 81 -2.06 -11.40 4.02
C ARG A 81 -2.31 -10.42 2.89
N ALA A 82 -1.47 -9.39 2.76
CA ALA A 82 -1.39 -8.59 1.54
C ALA A 82 -1.11 -9.48 0.31
N SER A 83 -0.34 -10.55 0.50
CA SER A 83 -0.06 -11.59 -0.49
C SER A 83 -0.85 -12.90 -0.32
N VAL A 84 -1.97 -12.95 0.41
CA VAL A 84 -2.89 -14.11 0.52
C VAL A 84 -4.31 -13.71 0.07
N LYS A 85 -4.50 -12.43 -0.28
CA LYS A 85 -5.31 -12.10 -1.45
C LYS A 85 -4.77 -12.76 -2.74
N MET A 86 -3.53 -13.28 -2.71
CA MET A 86 -2.92 -14.16 -3.72
C MET A 86 -3.38 -15.63 -3.54
N ASN A 87 -4.68 -15.87 -3.39
CA ASN A 87 -5.20 -17.23 -3.55
C ASN A 87 -5.38 -17.51 -5.04
N GLY A 88 -4.33 -18.07 -5.64
CA GLY A 88 -4.45 -19.16 -6.63
C GLY A 88 -4.60 -18.79 -8.09
N ASP A 89 -5.20 -17.66 -8.44
CA ASP A 89 -5.18 -17.16 -9.82
C ASP A 89 -4.26 -15.95 -9.88
N LYS A 90 -3.28 -16.02 -10.79
CA LYS A 90 -2.40 -14.90 -11.14
C LYS A 90 -3.24 -13.88 -11.89
N GLU A 91 -4.06 -13.14 -11.19
CA GLU A 91 -4.88 -12.11 -11.81
C GLU A 91 -4.47 -10.78 -11.21
N MET A 92 -3.57 -10.15 -11.98
CA MET A 92 -3.27 -8.73 -12.11
C MET A 92 -3.44 -7.86 -10.85
N SER A 93 -2.36 -7.19 -10.45
CA SER A 93 -2.44 -6.09 -9.49
C SER A 93 -3.54 -5.11 -9.92
N ASP A 94 -4.22 -4.45 -8.98
CA ASP A 94 -5.25 -3.44 -9.32
C ASP A 94 -4.72 -2.40 -10.33
N TRP A 95 -3.41 -2.12 -10.27
CA TRP A 95 -2.69 -1.31 -11.26
C TRP A 95 -2.54 -1.97 -12.64
N ASP A 96 -2.24 -3.26 -12.69
CA ASP A 96 -2.16 -4.02 -13.94
C ASP A 96 -3.53 -4.10 -14.60
N GLN A 97 -4.61 -4.27 -13.82
CA GLN A 97 -5.99 -4.23 -14.31
C GLN A 97 -6.37 -2.85 -14.83
N PHE A 98 -6.05 -1.79 -14.09
CA PHE A 98 -6.27 -0.42 -14.56
C PHE A 98 -5.53 -0.15 -15.88
N CYS A 99 -4.25 -0.52 -15.95
CA CYS A 99 -3.44 -0.35 -17.16
C CYS A 99 -3.99 -1.15 -18.35
N ALA A 100 -4.46 -2.39 -18.12
CA ALA A 100 -5.03 -3.22 -19.18
C ALA A 100 -6.33 -2.63 -19.74
N VAL A 101 -7.21 -2.12 -18.87
CA VAL A 101 -8.48 -1.51 -19.28
C VAL A 101 -8.25 -0.21 -20.06
N GLU A 102 -7.35 0.66 -19.58
CA GLU A 102 -7.01 1.90 -20.30
C GLU A 102 -6.35 1.60 -21.66
N TYR A 103 -5.48 0.59 -21.73
CA TYR A 103 -4.85 0.17 -22.98
C TYR A 103 -5.87 -0.37 -24.00
N GLU A 104 -6.81 -1.20 -23.54
CA GLU A 104 -7.88 -1.73 -24.39
C GLU A 104 -8.82 -0.61 -24.86
N MET A 105 -9.15 0.34 -24.00
CA MET A 105 -9.97 1.52 -24.36
C MET A 105 -9.28 2.38 -25.42
N LEU A 106 -7.98 2.68 -25.26
CA LEU A 106 -7.21 3.41 -26.27
C LEU A 106 -7.06 2.65 -27.60
N MET A 107 -6.88 1.33 -27.56
CA MET A 107 -6.84 0.51 -28.79
C MET A 107 -8.18 0.54 -29.52
N ALA A 108 -9.30 0.40 -28.81
CA ALA A 108 -10.64 0.45 -29.42
C ALA A 108 -10.97 1.84 -30.01
N GLU A 109 -10.46 2.91 -29.41
CA GLU A 109 -10.56 4.28 -29.97
C GLU A 109 -9.72 4.45 -31.24
N THR A 110 -8.57 3.77 -31.33
CA THR A 110 -7.70 3.75 -32.52
C THR A 110 -8.31 2.89 -33.64
N GLU A 111 -8.88 1.74 -33.32
CA GLU A 111 -9.55 0.85 -34.29
C GLU A 111 -10.84 1.46 -34.86
N GLN A 112 -11.54 2.33 -34.11
CA GLN A 112 -12.65 3.13 -34.66
C GLN A 112 -12.18 4.25 -35.60
N ASN A 113 -10.89 4.57 -35.61
CA ASN A 113 -10.28 5.57 -36.48
C ASN A 113 -9.51 4.96 -37.68
N ASP A 114 -9.22 3.66 -37.67
CA ASP A 114 -8.43 2.98 -38.71
C ASP A 114 -9.26 2.49 -39.92
N GLY A 115 -10.11 3.37 -40.41
CA GLY A 115 -10.79 3.22 -41.70
C GLY A 115 -10.02 3.73 -42.91
N TYR A 116 -8.82 4.31 -42.77
CA TYR A 116 -8.08 4.88 -43.91
C TYR A 116 -6.55 4.71 -43.84
N ALA A 117 -6.09 3.79 -44.69
CA ALA A 117 -4.83 3.78 -45.45
C ALA A 117 -3.47 3.64 -44.73
N ASP A 118 -2.99 2.39 -44.77
CA ASP A 118 -1.59 2.04 -45.05
C ASP A 118 -1.13 2.73 -46.34
N GLU A 119 -0.31 3.77 -46.26
CA GLU A 119 0.56 4.18 -47.35
C GLU A 119 1.97 4.46 -46.82
N SER A 120 2.90 3.64 -47.29
CA SER A 120 4.35 3.76 -47.19
C SER A 120 4.85 5.20 -47.13
N ILE A 121 5.52 5.56 -46.03
CA ILE A 121 6.35 6.77 -45.95
C ILE A 121 7.57 6.54 -46.85
N ASP A 122 7.47 7.04 -48.09
CA ASP A 122 8.61 7.23 -48.97
C ASP A 122 9.21 8.60 -48.62
N VAL A 123 10.27 8.61 -47.82
CA VAL A 123 11.01 9.83 -47.47
C VAL A 123 11.83 10.27 -48.68
N ASN A 124 11.21 11.07 -49.55
CA ASN A 124 11.94 11.86 -50.53
C ASN A 124 12.50 13.11 -49.84
N LEU A 125 13.81 13.07 -49.59
CA LEU A 125 14.60 14.23 -49.20
C LEU A 125 15.02 14.94 -50.49
N ASP A 126 14.24 15.92 -50.96
CA ASP A 126 14.77 16.99 -51.81
C ASP A 126 13.78 18.17 -51.88
N ASP A 127 14.37 19.37 -51.77
CA ASP A 127 13.88 20.72 -52.14
C ASP A 127 12.77 21.37 -51.29
N ASP A 128 13.05 22.37 -50.45
CA ASP A 128 13.53 23.75 -50.71
C ASP A 128 12.37 24.77 -50.68
N ASP A 129 12.54 25.74 -49.78
CA ASP A 129 11.97 27.09 -49.65
C ASP A 129 10.52 27.43 -50.07
N GLY A 130 9.83 28.12 -49.16
CA GLY A 130 8.58 28.78 -49.50
C GLY A 130 7.86 29.49 -48.35
N ASP A 131 8.52 30.48 -47.76
CA ASP A 131 7.95 31.58 -46.98
C ASP A 131 6.64 32.10 -47.60
N VAL A 132 5.56 32.29 -46.83
CA VAL A 132 4.76 33.55 -46.80
C VAL A 132 3.53 33.50 -45.88
N PRO A 133 3.05 34.67 -45.39
CA PRO A 133 2.50 34.84 -44.05
C PRO A 133 0.99 35.10 -44.01
N TYR A 134 0.45 35.06 -42.78
CA TYR A 134 -0.96 35.27 -42.43
C TYR A 134 -1.40 36.73 -42.55
N PRO A 135 -2.67 37.01 -42.93
CA PRO A 135 -3.36 38.26 -42.60
C PRO A 135 -3.83 38.31 -41.14
#